data_AF-A0A7K4GQF7-F1
#
_entry.id   AF-A0A7K4GQF7-F1
#
_cell.length_a   1.000
_cell.length_b   1.000
_cell.length_c   1.000
_cell.angle_alpha   90.00
_cell.angle_beta   90.00
_cell.angle_gamma   90.00
#
_symmetry.space_group_name_H-M   'P 1'
#
loop_
_entity.id
_entity.type
_entity.pdbx_description
1 polymer ?
#
loop_
_entity_poly.entity_id
_entity_poly.type
_entity_poly.pdbx_seq_one_letter_code
_entity_poly.pdbx_strand_id
1 'polypeptide(L)'
;MKEEKKEKFIKVMVTENLYKKIDRYSHLQLQTKSKFIRSAVRKRIAEINKSIYPNKTDPPLKKDRVSRRDVLKELNDSQSTHEKREYLKKPSEEELKEREKLLEQRKKELEKELNNIEKALTKQ
;
A
#
# COMPACT_ATOMS: atom_id res chain seq x y z
N MET A 1 0.14 -23.83 -25.68
CA MET A 1 -1.13 -23.33 -25.10
C MET A 1 -0.78 -22.54 -23.85
N LYS A 2 -1.16 -21.27 -23.74
CA LYS A 2 -0.95 -20.49 -22.50
C LYS A 2 -2.06 -20.90 -21.53
N GLU A 3 -1.71 -21.48 -20.39
CA GLU A 3 -2.67 -21.75 -19.33
C GLU A 3 -3.29 -20.42 -18.87
N GLU A 4 -4.56 -20.21 -19.19
CA GLU A 4 -5.34 -19.13 -18.61
C GLU A 4 -5.50 -19.41 -17.11
N LYS A 5 -4.78 -18.64 -16.29
CA LYS A 5 -4.94 -18.69 -14.83
C LYS A 5 -6.38 -18.29 -14.50
N LYS A 6 -7.18 -19.25 -14.06
CA LYS A 6 -8.53 -18.99 -13.54
C LYS A 6 -8.42 -18.07 -12.30
N GLU A 7 -8.76 -16.80 -12.47
CA GLU A 7 -8.83 -15.87 -11.34
C GLU A 7 -10.06 -16.18 -10.49
N LYS A 8 -9.85 -16.39 -9.18
CA LYS A 8 -10.93 -16.56 -8.21
C LYS A 8 -11.20 -15.22 -7.53
N PHE A 9 -12.46 -14.78 -7.59
CA PHE A 9 -12.91 -13.56 -6.93
C PHE A 9 -13.50 -13.90 -5.56
N ILE A 10 -13.09 -13.15 -4.53
CA ILE A 10 -13.60 -13.30 -3.17
C ILE A 10 -14.24 -11.97 -2.78
N LYS A 11 -15.51 -12.00 -2.39
CA LYS A 11 -16.20 -10.84 -1.81
C LYS A 11 -15.96 -10.84 -0.30
N VAL A 12 -15.57 -9.69 0.23
CA VAL A 12 -15.30 -9.50 1.66
C VAL A 12 -16.10 -8.30 2.14
N MET A 13 -16.85 -8.49 3.22
CA MET A 13 -17.54 -7.39 3.90
C MET A 13 -16.61 -6.82 4.98
N VAL A 14 -16.51 -5.49 5.01
CA VAL A 14 -15.68 -4.76 5.97
C VAL A 14 -16.48 -3.61 6.56
N THR A 15 -16.15 -3.22 7.78
CA THR A 15 -16.70 -2.00 8.39
C THR A 15 -16.34 -0.76 7.58
N GLU A 16 -17.16 0.28 7.65
CA GLU A 16 -16.92 1.54 6.94
C GLU A 16 -15.59 2.20 7.35
N ASN A 17 -15.25 2.17 8.64
CA ASN A 17 -13.97 2.69 9.13
C ASN A 17 -12.78 1.95 8.50
N LEU A 18 -12.87 0.62 8.42
CA LEU A 18 -11.82 -0.18 7.78
C LEU A 18 -11.74 0.11 6.28
N TYR A 19 -12.87 0.31 5.61
CA TYR A 19 -12.91 0.69 4.20
C TYR A 19 -12.21 2.04 3.96
N LYS A 20 -12.49 3.06 4.77
CA LYS A 20 -11.82 4.39 4.71
C LYS A 20 -10.31 4.27 4.90
N LYS A 21 -9.86 3.41 5.81
CA LYS A 21 -8.42 3.12 6.01
C LYS A 21 -7.81 2.47 4.77
N ILE A 22 -8.43 1.43 4.22
CA ILE A 22 -7.95 0.72 3.02
C ILE A 22 -7.82 1.71 1.86
N ASP A 23 -8.83 2.54 1.66
CA ASP A 23 -8.85 3.57 0.62
C ASP A 23 -7.65 4.52 0.77
N ARG A 24 -7.52 5.17 1.93
CA ARG A 24 -6.41 6.09 2.24
C ARG A 24 -5.03 5.45 2.03
N TYR A 25 -4.81 4.24 2.53
CA TYR A 25 -3.51 3.57 2.41
C TYR A 25 -3.22 3.10 0.99
N SER A 26 -4.23 2.66 0.23
CA SER A 26 -4.05 2.30 -1.17
C SER A 26 -3.60 3.49 -2.02
N HIS A 27 -4.16 4.68 -1.76
CA HIS A 27 -3.75 5.93 -2.38
C HIS A 27 -2.31 6.33 -2.03
N LEU A 28 -1.92 6.23 -0.76
CA LEU A 28 -0.55 6.54 -0.32
C LEU A 28 0.48 5.65 -1.00
N GLN A 29 0.14 4.40 -1.32
CA GLN A 29 1.03 3.46 -2.00
C GLN A 29 0.89 3.45 -3.53
N LEU A 30 0.07 4.33 -4.11
CA LEU A 30 -0.20 4.40 -5.56
C LEU A 30 -0.67 3.05 -6.14
N GLN A 31 -1.57 2.37 -5.41
CA GLN A 31 -2.12 1.07 -5.79
C GLN A 31 -3.65 1.09 -5.79
N THR A 32 -4.29 0.21 -6.57
CA THR A 32 -5.73 -0.06 -6.41
C THR A 32 -6.00 -0.74 -5.06
N LYS A 33 -7.21 -0.57 -4.51
CA LYS A 33 -7.67 -1.28 -3.30
C LYS A 33 -7.43 -2.79 -3.41
N SER A 34 -7.79 -3.38 -4.54
CA SER A 34 -7.60 -4.82 -4.79
C SER A 34 -6.13 -5.23 -4.82
N LYS A 35 -5.23 -4.41 -5.37
CA LYS A 35 -3.79 -4.69 -5.39
C LYS A 35 -3.17 -4.51 -4.00
N PHE A 36 -3.58 -3.46 -3.29
CA PHE A 36 -3.20 -3.20 -1.91
C PHE A 36 -3.59 -4.38 -1.01
N ILE A 37 -4.86 -4.80 -1.02
CA ILE A 37 -5.37 -5.95 -0.25
C ILE A 37 -4.60 -7.23 -0.63
N ARG A 38 -4.43 -7.53 -1.92
CA ARG A 38 -3.68 -8.72 -2.37
C ARG A 38 -2.25 -8.72 -1.85
N SER A 39 -1.57 -7.57 -1.88
CA SER A 39 -0.20 -7.45 -1.38
C SER A 39 -0.11 -7.64 0.13
N ALA A 40 -1.06 -7.08 0.90
CA ALA A 40 -1.12 -7.23 2.35
C ALA A 40 -1.38 -8.69 2.75
N VAL A 41 -2.32 -9.36 2.09
CA VAL A 41 -2.62 -10.79 2.33
C VAL A 41 -1.38 -11.64 2.02
N ARG A 42 -0.70 -11.41 0.89
CA ARG A 42 0.52 -12.16 0.54
C ARG A 42 1.65 -11.95 1.56
N LYS A 43 1.86 -10.72 2.02
CA LYS A 43 2.84 -10.42 3.08
C LYS A 43 2.51 -11.19 4.35
N ARG A 44 1.24 -11.18 4.78
CA ARG A 44 0.81 -11.89 5.98
C ARG A 44 0.97 -13.40 5.86
N ILE A 45 0.64 -13.99 4.71
CA ILE A 45 0.88 -15.42 4.44
C ILE A 45 2.38 -15.73 4.51
N ALA A 46 3.23 -14.88 3.93
CA ALA A 46 4.68 -15.07 3.98
C ALA A 46 5.24 -15.00 5.42
N GLU A 47 4.73 -14.08 6.24
CA GLU A 47 5.08 -14.01 7.67
C GLU A 47 4.68 -15.29 8.42
N ILE A 48 3.45 -15.75 8.21
CA ILE A 48 2.92 -16.97 8.83
C ILE A 48 3.74 -18.20 8.38
N ASN A 49 4.05 -18.29 7.08
CA ASN A 49 4.85 -19.39 6.55
C ASN A 49 6.26 -19.40 7.13
N LYS A 50 6.89 -18.23 7.30
CA LYS A 50 8.19 -18.12 7.97
C LYS A 50 8.15 -18.53 9.44
N SER A 51 7.06 -18.22 10.16
CA SER A 51 6.93 -18.62 11.56
C SER A 51 6.62 -20.11 11.74
N ILE A 52 5.89 -20.72 10.80
CA ILE A 52 5.49 -22.14 10.87
C ILE A 52 6.58 -23.05 10.27
N TYR A 53 7.26 -22.60 9.20
CA TYR A 53 8.31 -23.36 8.50
C TYR A 53 9.55 -22.48 8.32
N PRO A 54 10.45 -22.41 9.32
CA PRO A 54 11.61 -21.52 9.28
C PRO A 54 12.63 -21.85 8.18
N ASN A 55 12.53 -23.02 7.52
CA ASN A 55 13.50 -23.48 6.53
C ASN A 55 12.81 -24.02 5.27
N LYS A 56 12.42 -23.14 4.34
CA LYS A 56 12.50 -23.44 2.91
C LYS A 56 13.05 -22.20 2.22
N THR A 57 14.22 -22.36 1.63
CA THR A 57 14.85 -21.41 0.71
C THR A 57 13.90 -21.19 -0.47
N ASP A 58 12.95 -20.27 -0.30
CA ASP A 58 12.15 -19.80 -1.42
C ASP A 58 13.08 -19.05 -2.40
N PRO A 59 12.92 -19.26 -3.72
CA PRO A 59 13.67 -18.50 -4.70
C PRO A 59 13.39 -17.00 -4.47
N PRO A 60 14.40 -16.13 -4.64
CA PRO A 60 14.25 -14.71 -4.38
C PRO A 60 13.05 -14.19 -5.18
N LEU A 61 12.07 -13.62 -4.47
CA LEU A 61 11.00 -12.84 -5.08
C LEU A 61 11.70 -11.83 -5.98
N LYS A 62 11.62 -12.05 -7.30
CA LYS A 62 12.08 -11.09 -8.29
C LYS A 62 11.45 -9.77 -7.89
N LYS A 63 12.29 -8.78 -7.60
CA LYS A 63 11.85 -7.40 -7.38
C LYS A 63 11.26 -6.97 -8.71
N ASP A 64 9.99 -7.28 -8.94
CA ASP A 64 9.20 -6.68 -9.99
C ASP A 64 9.13 -5.21 -9.64
N ARG A 65 10.12 -4.45 -10.13
CA ARG A 65 10.03 -3.00 -10.28
C ARG A 65 8.95 -2.79 -11.34
N VAL A 66 7.69 -2.95 -10.95
CA VAL A 66 6.56 -2.60 -11.78
C VAL A 66 6.72 -1.12 -12.05
N SER A 67 7.08 -0.79 -13.29
CA SER A 67 7.30 0.59 -13.69
C SER A 67 6.01 1.37 -13.43
N ARG A 68 6.14 2.62 -13.02
CA ARG A 68 4.99 3.52 -12.81
C ARG A 68 4.08 3.54 -14.04
N ARG A 69 4.63 3.34 -15.25
CA ARG A 69 3.89 3.19 -16.51
C ARG A 69 2.99 1.96 -16.56
N ASP A 70 3.46 0.81 -16.09
CA ASP A 70 2.69 -0.45 -16.17
C ASP A 70 1.52 -0.42 -15.19
N VAL A 71 1.73 0.19 -14.00
CA VAL A 71 0.65 0.44 -13.04
C VAL A 71 -0.39 1.41 -13.61
N LEU A 72 0.04 2.50 -14.26
CA LEU A 72 -0.86 3.48 -14.89
C LEU A 72 -1.67 2.88 -16.04
N LYS A 73 -1.08 1.96 -16.81
CA LYS A 73 -1.74 1.29 -17.92
C LYS A 73 -2.82 0.31 -17.43
N GLU A 74 -2.48 -0.55 -16.45
CA GLU A 74 -3.48 -1.44 -15.82
C GLU A 74 -4.62 -0.66 -15.16
N LEU A 75 -4.32 0.47 -14.52
CA LEU A 75 -5.34 1.36 -13.92
C LEU A 75 -6.29 1.94 -14.98
N ASN A 76 -5.77 2.33 -16.15
CA ASN A 76 -6.58 2.87 -17.23
C ASN A 76 -7.47 1.82 -17.89
N ASP A 77 -7.02 0.57 -17.94
CA ASP A 77 -7.73 -0.54 -18.60
C ASP A 77 -8.80 -1.18 -17.70
N SER A 78 -8.70 -1.02 -16.37
CA SER A 78 -9.57 -1.69 -15.40
C SER A 78 -10.65 -0.83 -14.72
N GLN A 79 -10.67 0.49 -14.96
CA GLN A 79 -11.65 1.40 -14.35
C GLN A 79 -12.89 1.62 -15.23
N SER A 80 -14.07 1.42 -14.64
CA SER A 80 -15.34 1.89 -15.23
C SER A 80 -15.30 3.42 -15.38
N THR A 81 -16.03 3.95 -16.36
CA THR A 81 -16.07 5.39 -16.70
C THR A 81 -16.42 6.31 -15.52
N HIS A 82 -17.05 5.76 -14.47
CA HIS A 82 -17.39 6.49 -13.25
C HIS A 82 -16.20 6.64 -12.28
N GLU A 83 -15.35 5.62 -12.15
CA GLU A 83 -14.18 5.67 -11.25
C GLU A 83 -13.11 6.62 -11.80
N LYS A 84 -12.83 6.58 -13.11
CA LYS A 84 -11.85 7.47 -13.76
C LYS A 84 -12.04 8.96 -13.42
N ARG A 85 -13.28 9.42 -13.24
CA ARG A 85 -13.59 10.83 -12.94
C ARG A 85 -13.23 11.25 -11.52
N GLU A 86 -13.28 10.35 -10.54
CA GLU A 86 -12.85 10.64 -9.17
C GLU A 86 -11.32 10.62 -9.04
N TYR A 87 -10.63 9.65 -9.64
CA TYR A 87 -9.17 9.50 -9.52
C TYR A 87 -8.36 10.50 -10.37
N LEU A 88 -8.95 11.09 -11.42
CA LEU A 88 -8.33 12.15 -12.22
C LEU A 88 -8.59 13.55 -11.68
N LYS A 89 -9.39 13.68 -10.61
CA LYS A 89 -9.66 14.99 -10.00
C LYS A 89 -8.37 15.46 -9.33
N LYS A 90 -7.83 16.59 -9.80
CA LYS A 90 -6.70 17.23 -9.13
C LYS A 90 -7.14 17.56 -7.70
N PRO A 91 -6.29 17.26 -6.69
CA PRO A 91 -6.62 17.58 -5.32
C PRO A 91 -6.86 19.08 -5.19
N SER A 92 -7.84 19.46 -4.36
CA SER A 92 -8.13 20.86 -4.11
C SER A 92 -6.98 21.52 -3.35
N GLU A 93 -6.89 22.86 -3.38
CA GLU A 93 -5.90 23.59 -2.58
C GLU A 93 -6.04 23.32 -1.07
N GLU A 94 -7.26 23.04 -0.61
CA GLU A 94 -7.53 22.68 0.80
C GLU A 94 -6.98 21.30 1.13
N GLU A 95 -7.18 20.30 0.26
CA GLU A 95 -6.64 18.96 0.42
C GLU A 95 -5.09 18.95 0.41
N LEU A 96 -4.49 19.83 -0.40
CA LEU A 96 -3.03 20.02 -0.42
C LEU A 96 -2.52 20.63 0.88
N LYS A 97 -3.19 21.67 1.40
CA LYS A 97 -2.84 22.30 2.68
C LYS A 97 -2.99 21.33 3.87
N GLU A 98 -4.03 20.51 3.89
CA GLU A 98 -4.19 19.49 4.92
C GLU A 98 -3.08 18.43 4.85
N ARG A 99 -2.67 18.03 3.64
CA ARG A 99 -1.54 17.13 3.44
C ARG A 99 -0.24 17.72 3.95
N GLU A 100 0.04 18.98 3.66
CA GLU A 100 1.25 19.67 4.13
C GLU A 100 1.30 19.71 5.65
N LYS A 101 0.19 20.10 6.31
CA LYS A 101 0.10 20.10 7.78
C LYS A 101 0.39 18.72 8.38
N LEU A 102 -0.16 17.67 7.78
CA LEU A 102 -0.01 16.30 8.28
C LEU A 102 1.44 15.79 8.11
N LEU A 103 2.09 16.15 6.99
CA LEU A 103 3.50 15.84 6.76
C LEU A 103 4.41 16.56 7.75
N GLU A 104 4.11 17.82 8.04
CA GLU A 104 4.89 18.62 8.98
C GLU A 104 4.77 18.10 10.42
N GLN A 105 3.56 17.69 10.85
CA GLN A 105 3.37 17.02 12.13
C GLN A 105 4.18 15.72 12.21
N ARG A 106 4.12 14.88 11.16
CA ARG A 106 4.86 13.62 11.15
C ARG A 106 6.38 13.81 11.17
N LYS A 107 6.88 14.86 10.50
CA LYS A 107 8.30 15.23 10.55
C LYS A 107 8.74 15.57 11.98
N LYS A 108 7.96 16.35 12.71
CA LYS A 108 8.24 16.70 14.12
C LYS A 108 8.23 15.49 15.04
N GLU A 109 7.32 14.53 14.81
CA GLU A 109 7.29 13.27 15.57
C GLU A 109 8.56 12.45 15.33
N LEU A 110 8.98 12.31 14.07
CA LEU A 110 10.19 11.56 13.71
C LEU A 110 11.46 12.20 14.27
N GLU A 111 11.56 13.54 14.28
CA GLU A 111 12.68 14.24 14.91
C GLU A 111 12.74 13.99 16.42
N LYS A 112 11.59 13.93 17.11
CA LYS A 112 11.54 13.56 18.53
C LYS A 112 11.94 12.10 18.77
N GLU A 113 11.46 11.18 17.93
CA GLU A 113 11.84 9.76 18.00
C GLU A 113 13.35 9.58 17.81
N LEU A 114 13.95 10.25 16.82
CA LEU A 114 15.40 10.22 16.58
C LEU A 114 16.19 10.73 17.78
N ASN A 115 15.80 11.88 18.34
CA ASN A 115 16.49 12.48 19.48
C ASN A 115 16.40 11.59 20.74
N ASN A 116 15.27 10.90 20.93
CA ASN A 116 15.12 9.91 22.01
C ASN A 116 16.03 8.69 21.82
N ILE A 117 16.17 8.21 20.58
CA ILE A 117 17.09 7.11 20.24
C ILE A 117 18.54 7.54 20.47
N GLU A 118 18.93 8.73 20.01
CA GLU A 118 20.28 9.28 20.21
C GLU A 118 20.62 9.41 21.70
N LYS A 119 19.69 9.91 22.52
CA LYS A 119 19.86 9.99 23.99
C LYS A 119 19.96 8.61 24.65
N ALA A 120 19.24 7.62 24.14
CA ALA A 120 19.34 6.26 24.65
C ALA A 120 20.69 5.60 24.29
N LEU A 121 21.25 5.93 23.13
CA LEU A 121 22.55 5.43 22.67
C LEU A 121 23.75 6.14 23.31
N THR A 122 23.62 7.42 23.69
CA THR A 122 24.70 8.22 24.31
C THR A 122 24.74 8.14 25.85
N LYS A 123 23.79 7.46 26.49
CA LYS A 123 23.79 7.17 27.94
C LYS A 123 24.43 5.82 28.30
N GLN A 124 25.12 5.18 27.36
CA GLN A 124 26.06 4.08 27.63
C GLN A 124 27.49 4.63 27.68
#